data_AF-A0A1I0TWH7-F1
#
_entry.id   AF-A0A1I0TWH7-F1
#
_cell.length_a   1.000
_cell.length_b   1.000
_cell.length_c   1.000
_cell.angle_alpha   90.00
_cell.angle_beta   90.00
_cell.angle_gamma   90.00
#
_symmetry.space_group_name_H-M   'P 1'
#
loop_
_entity.id
_entity.type
_entity.pdbx_description
1 polymer ?
#
loop_
_entity_poly.entity_id
_entity_poly.type
_entity_poly.pdbx_seq_one_letter_code
_entity_poly.pdbx_strand_id
1 'polypeptide(L)'
;MKQEGKKKLIEMPYQIDLESWETIFNSIKDTNLNCTVENENDKRFFFKIGEIVKVKKRNLKILNFDPAGYLDDKPTKVKYKEISAVGFDDHYTNTMTKYLRKKQ
;
A
#
# COMPACT_ATOMS: atom_id res chain seq x y z
N MET A 1 29.79 -7.95 21.42
CA MET A 1 28.78 -8.15 20.36
C MET A 1 29.28 -7.58 19.03
N LYS A 2 30.26 -8.25 18.42
CA LYS A 2 30.71 -8.03 17.04
C LYS A 2 30.30 -9.27 16.25
N GLN A 3 29.01 -9.40 15.93
CA GLN A 3 28.53 -10.42 15.01
C GLN A 3 27.28 -9.85 14.34
N GLU A 4 27.27 -9.94 13.02
CA GLU A 4 26.32 -9.34 12.05
C GLU A 4 26.57 -7.86 11.70
N GLY A 5 27.32 -7.65 10.62
CA GLY A 5 27.56 -6.36 9.97
C GLY A 5 26.32 -5.72 9.32
N LYS A 6 25.19 -5.65 10.03
CA LYS A 6 23.93 -5.02 9.60
C LYS A 6 23.71 -3.65 10.24
N LYS A 7 24.78 -2.85 10.42
CA LYS A 7 24.63 -1.45 10.90
C LYS A 7 24.05 -0.49 9.84
N LYS A 8 23.82 -0.94 8.60
CA LYS A 8 23.29 -0.12 7.50
C LYS A 8 21.76 -0.09 7.39
N LEU A 9 21.02 -0.65 8.35
CA LEU A 9 19.65 -1.13 8.11
C LEU A 9 18.50 -0.34 8.77
N ILE A 10 18.69 0.91 9.20
CA ILE A 10 17.65 1.62 9.98
C ILE A 10 17.47 3.07 9.52
N GLU A 11 17.38 3.29 8.21
CA GLU A 11 16.83 4.55 7.71
C GLU A 11 15.75 4.21 6.69
N MET A 12 14.51 4.64 6.98
CA MET A 12 13.44 4.61 5.99
C MET A 12 13.84 5.63 4.90
N PRO A 13 14.05 5.21 3.65
CA PRO A 13 14.59 6.10 2.62
C PRO A 13 13.55 7.11 2.10
N TYR A 14 12.32 7.04 2.61
CA TYR A 14 11.19 7.87 2.19
C TYR A 14 10.84 8.88 3.27
N GLN A 15 10.54 10.11 2.85
CA GLN A 15 9.93 11.11 3.70
C GLN A 15 8.41 10.97 3.57
N ILE A 16 7.74 10.52 4.64
CA ILE A 16 6.29 10.37 4.66
C ILE A 16 5.70 11.45 5.55
N ASP A 17 4.80 12.26 4.98
CA ASP A 17 4.01 13.23 5.72
C ASP A 17 2.85 12.51 6.43
N LEU A 18 2.87 12.53 7.76
CA LEU A 18 1.90 11.85 8.63
C LEU A 18 0.76 12.76 9.12
N GLU A 19 0.63 13.99 8.60
CA GLU A 19 -0.39 14.96 9.05
C GLU A 19 -1.83 14.44 8.86
N SER A 20 -2.08 13.72 7.77
CA SER A 20 -3.39 13.17 7.45
C SER A 20 -3.29 11.96 6.53
N TRP A 21 -4.38 11.19 6.42
CA TRP A 21 -4.47 10.14 5.40
C TRP A 21 -4.21 10.67 3.98
N GLU A 22 -4.65 11.88 3.66
CA GLU A 22 -4.40 12.47 2.33
C GLU A 22 -2.91 12.70 2.09
N THR A 23 -2.19 13.27 3.06
CA THR A 23 -0.75 13.53 2.93
C THR A 23 0.04 12.22 2.91
N ILE A 24 -0.30 11.25 3.78
CA ILE A 24 0.29 9.91 3.80
C ILE A 24 0.19 9.24 2.43
N PHE A 25 -1.01 9.18 1.85
CA PHE A 25 -1.20 8.50 0.56
C PHE A 25 -0.58 9.27 -0.60
N ASN A 26 -0.44 10.59 -0.53
CA ASN A 26 0.34 11.33 -1.52
C ASN A 26 1.83 11.00 -1.41
N SER A 27 2.41 11.01 -0.21
CA SER A 27 3.81 10.65 0.00
C SER A 27 4.12 9.22 -0.46
N ILE A 28 3.26 8.24 -0.13
CA ILE A 28 3.42 6.86 -0.59
C ILE A 28 3.30 6.79 -2.12
N LYS A 29 2.30 7.46 -2.71
CA LYS A 29 2.11 7.47 -4.16
C LYS A 29 3.32 8.04 -4.91
N ASP A 30 4.00 9.03 -4.36
CA ASP A 30 5.20 9.64 -4.96
C ASP A 30 6.40 8.69 -4.99
N THR A 31 6.39 7.61 -4.20
CA THR A 31 7.41 6.55 -4.27
C THR A 31 7.24 5.60 -5.47
N ASN A 32 6.07 5.63 -6.15
CA ASN A 32 5.65 4.64 -7.16
C ASN A 32 5.63 3.18 -6.68
N LEU A 33 5.64 2.94 -5.37
CA LEU A 33 5.47 1.61 -4.80
C LEU A 33 3.99 1.26 -4.65
N ASN A 34 3.69 -0.05 -4.69
CA ASN A 34 2.40 -0.56 -4.28
C ASN A 34 2.27 -0.53 -2.75
N CYS A 35 1.04 -0.42 -2.25
CA CYS A 35 0.76 -0.39 -0.82
C CYS A 35 -0.35 -1.38 -0.46
N THR A 36 -0.41 -1.75 0.82
CA THR A 36 -1.57 -2.39 1.44
C THR A 36 -2.43 -1.34 2.13
N VAL A 37 -3.75 -1.51 2.08
CA VAL A 37 -4.72 -0.69 2.81
C VAL A 37 -5.75 -1.62 3.43
N GLU A 38 -5.92 -1.49 4.74
CA GLU A 38 -6.59 -2.50 5.54
C GLU A 38 -7.63 -1.89 6.48
N ASN A 39 -8.64 -2.69 6.80
CA ASN A 39 -9.53 -2.50 7.92
C ASN A 39 -9.57 -3.79 8.73
N GLU A 40 -9.03 -3.74 9.94
CA GLU A 40 -8.94 -4.87 10.87
C GLU A 40 -10.22 -5.05 11.73
N ASN A 41 -11.24 -4.22 11.54
CA ASN A 41 -12.51 -4.37 12.24
C ASN A 41 -13.31 -5.55 11.66
N ASP A 42 -13.56 -6.59 12.45
CA ASP A 42 -14.27 -7.81 12.05
C ASP A 42 -15.57 -7.57 11.27
N LYS A 43 -16.34 -6.53 11.62
CA LYS A 43 -17.64 -6.26 10.97
C LYS A 43 -17.50 -5.63 9.58
N ARG A 44 -16.33 -5.06 9.27
CA ARG A 44 -16.04 -4.32 8.02
C ARG A 44 -14.64 -4.65 7.52
N PHE A 45 -14.20 -5.89 7.75
CA PHE A 45 -12.86 -6.32 7.42
C PHE A 45 -12.62 -6.19 5.93
N PHE A 46 -11.48 -5.60 5.56
CA PHE A 46 -10.99 -5.68 4.20
C PHE A 46 -9.47 -5.59 4.17
N PHE A 47 -8.91 -6.17 3.11
CA PHE A 47 -7.52 -6.04 2.73
C PHE A 47 -7.46 -5.70 1.24
N LYS A 48 -6.72 -4.65 0.89
CA LYS A 48 -6.47 -4.23 -0.49
C LYS A 48 -4.98 -4.02 -0.70
N ILE A 49 -4.46 -4.50 -1.82
CA ILE A 49 -3.04 -4.43 -2.15
C ILE A 49 -2.86 -4.02 -3.62
N GLY A 50 -2.07 -2.97 -3.86
CA GLY A 50 -1.79 -2.50 -5.21
C GLY A 50 -1.52 -1.00 -5.33
N GLU A 51 -1.70 -0.47 -6.54
CA GLU A 51 -1.30 0.88 -6.92
C GLU A 51 -2.29 1.93 -6.41
N ILE A 52 -1.80 3.02 -5.81
CA ILE A 52 -2.62 4.21 -5.51
C ILE A 52 -2.84 5.02 -6.80
N VAL A 53 -3.93 4.72 -7.51
CA VAL A 53 -4.29 5.41 -8.75
C VAL A 53 -4.70 6.86 -8.51
N LYS A 54 -5.36 7.14 -7.38
CA LYS A 54 -5.81 8.51 -7.06
C LYS A 54 -5.97 8.75 -5.57
N VAL A 55 -5.47 9.89 -5.11
CA VAL A 55 -5.70 10.43 -3.76
C VAL A 55 -6.71 11.58 -3.86
N LYS A 56 -7.62 11.66 -2.88
CA LYS A 56 -8.59 12.76 -2.74
C LYS A 56 -8.75 13.10 -1.26
N LYS A 57 -9.32 14.27 -0.97
CA LYS A 57 -9.60 14.76 0.40
C LYS A 57 -10.17 13.79 1.44
N ARG A 58 -10.92 12.76 1.05
CA ARG A 58 -11.61 11.83 1.99
C ARG A 58 -11.51 10.35 1.63
N ASN A 59 -10.78 10.03 0.56
CA ASN A 59 -10.68 8.68 0.04
C ASN A 59 -9.52 8.57 -0.95
N LEU A 60 -9.04 7.35 -1.13
CA LEU A 60 -8.19 6.99 -2.25
C LEU A 60 -8.92 6.04 -3.21
N LYS A 61 -8.32 5.83 -4.38
CA LYS A 61 -8.61 4.73 -5.29
C LYS A 61 -7.38 3.85 -5.42
N ILE A 62 -7.53 2.56 -5.14
CA ILE A 62 -6.47 1.55 -5.26
C ILE A 62 -6.81 0.57 -6.38
N LEU A 63 -5.86 0.31 -7.28
CA LEU A 63 -5.99 -0.77 -8.26
C LEU A 63 -5.48 -2.05 -7.61
N ASN A 64 -6.41 -2.79 -7.01
CA ASN A 64 -6.09 -3.99 -6.27
C ASN A 64 -5.72 -5.16 -7.20
N PHE A 65 -4.89 -6.08 -6.73
CA PHE A 65 -4.71 -7.39 -7.35
C PHE A 65 -5.11 -8.53 -6.41
N ASP A 66 -5.46 -9.68 -6.99
CA ASP A 66 -5.82 -10.89 -6.25
C ASP A 66 -4.57 -11.76 -5.92
N PRO A 67 -4.68 -12.80 -5.06
CA PRO A 67 -3.55 -13.67 -4.73
C PRO A 67 -2.92 -14.42 -5.92
N ALA A 68 -3.60 -14.51 -7.06
CA ALA A 68 -3.06 -15.08 -8.29
C ALA A 68 -2.32 -14.04 -9.14
N GLY A 69 -2.30 -12.77 -8.73
CA GLY A 69 -1.65 -11.65 -9.42
C GLY A 69 -2.50 -11.02 -10.51
N TYR A 70 -3.82 -11.24 -10.54
CA TYR A 70 -4.70 -10.54 -11.48
C TYR A 70 -5.13 -9.20 -10.91
N LEU A 71 -4.93 -8.14 -11.69
CA LEU A 71 -5.47 -6.81 -11.40
C LEU A 71 -7.00 -6.81 -11.51
N ASP A 72 -7.66 -6.11 -10.60
CA ASP A 72 -9.09 -5.79 -10.71
C ASP A 72 -9.34 -4.95 -11.97
N ASP A 73 -10.52 -5.11 -12.59
CA ASP A 73 -10.85 -4.37 -13.82
C ASP A 73 -10.95 -2.85 -13.61
N LYS A 74 -11.27 -2.43 -12.38
CA LYS A 74 -11.44 -1.03 -11.99
C LYS A 74 -10.87 -0.77 -10.60
N PRO A 75 -10.27 0.42 -10.37
CA PRO A 75 -9.82 0.80 -9.03
C PRO A 75 -10.96 0.85 -8.02
N THR A 76 -10.71 0.24 -6.85
CA THR A 76 -11.61 0.27 -5.70
C THR A 76 -11.45 1.57 -4.93
N LYS A 77 -12.56 2.22 -4.56
CA LYS A 77 -12.56 3.41 -3.69
C LYS A 77 -12.53 2.98 -2.23
N VAL A 78 -11.58 3.52 -1.46
CA VAL A 78 -11.47 3.28 -0.01
C VAL A 78 -11.58 4.61 0.73
N LYS A 79 -12.51 4.73 1.70
CA LYS A 79 -12.66 5.96 2.48
C LYS A 79 -11.70 5.93 3.67
N TYR A 80 -11.07 7.06 3.96
CA TYR A 80 -10.10 7.16 5.07
C TYR A 80 -10.66 6.76 6.43
N LYS A 81 -11.93 7.08 6.70
CA LYS A 81 -12.62 6.68 7.93
C LYS A 81 -12.79 5.16 8.10
N GLU A 82 -12.56 4.39 7.04
CA GLU A 82 -12.67 2.94 7.01
C GLU A 82 -11.29 2.28 7.06
N ILE A 83 -10.19 3.02 7.17
CA ILE A 83 -8.82 2.47 7.18
C ILE A 83 -8.35 2.35 8.63
N SER A 84 -7.77 1.20 8.98
CA SER A 84 -7.06 0.99 10.25
C SER A 84 -5.54 0.96 10.06
N ALA A 85 -5.05 0.48 8.91
CA ALA A 85 -3.63 0.36 8.64
C ALA A 85 -3.29 0.59 7.15
N VAL A 86 -2.05 1.02 6.91
CA VAL A 86 -1.42 1.12 5.59
C VAL A 86 0.01 0.56 5.69
N GLY A 87 0.42 -0.24 4.71
CA GLY A 87 1.77 -0.76 4.57
C GLY A 87 2.32 -0.46 3.18
N PHE A 88 3.64 -0.29 3.04
CA PHE A 88 4.32 -0.15 1.75
C PHE A 88 5.79 -0.57 1.87
N ASP A 89 6.42 -0.80 0.72
CA ASP A 89 7.81 -1.27 0.61
C ASP A 89 8.11 -2.59 1.36
N ASP A 90 7.14 -3.49 1.46
CA ASP A 90 7.34 -4.81 2.05
C ASP A 90 7.75 -5.86 1.01
N HIS A 91 8.45 -6.89 1.47
CA HIS A 91 9.02 -7.92 0.59
C HIS A 91 7.94 -8.69 -0.19
N TYR A 92 6.77 -8.95 0.41
CA TYR A 92 5.70 -9.71 -0.23
C TYR A 92 5.08 -8.89 -1.38
N THR A 93 4.66 -7.66 -1.09
CA THR A 93 4.08 -6.74 -2.08
C THR A 93 5.06 -6.49 -3.23
N ASN A 94 6.33 -6.21 -2.92
CA ASN A 94 7.36 -5.95 -3.92
C ASN A 94 7.67 -7.18 -4.79
N THR A 95 7.53 -8.39 -4.25
CA THR A 95 7.72 -9.63 -5.01
C THR A 95 6.55 -9.90 -5.94
N MET A 96 5.31 -9.82 -5.43
CA MET A 96 4.09 -10.09 -6.22
C MET A 96 3.91 -9.08 -7.36
N THR A 97 4.29 -7.82 -7.13
CA THR A 97 4.17 -6.73 -8.11
C THR A 97 4.85 -7.04 -9.45
N LYS A 98 5.90 -7.87 -9.45
CA LYS A 98 6.65 -8.25 -10.66
C LYS A 98 5.86 -9.14 -11.62
N TYR A 99 4.77 -9.77 -11.15
CA TYR A 99 4.01 -10.78 -11.88
C TYR A 99 2.54 -10.40 -12.11
N LEU A 100 2.20 -9.12 -11.92
CA LEU A 100 0.83 -8.64 -12.09
C LEU A 100 0.42 -8.68 -13.56
N ARG A 101 -0.82 -9.08 -13.81
CA ARG A 101 -1.41 -9.16 -15.15
C ARG A 101 -2.88 -8.78 -15.14
N LYS A 102 -3.38 -8.32 -16.28
CA LYS A 102 -4.83 -8.08 -16.47
C LYS A 102 -5.52 -9.41 -16.79
N LYS A 103 -6.80 -9.53 -16.41
CA LYS A 103 -7.63 -10.64 -16.90
C LYS A 103 -7.78 -10.50 -18.42
N GLN A 104 -7.56 -11.62 -19.12
CA GLN A 104 -7.73 -11.73 -20.57
C GLN A 104 -9.19 -11.97 -20.92
#